data_AF-A0A1I7W402-F1
#
_entry.id   AF-A0A1I7W402-F1
#
_cell.length_a   1.000
_cell.length_b   1.000
_cell.length_c   1.000
_cell.angle_alpha   90.00
_cell.angle_beta   90.00
_cell.angle_gamma   90.00
#
_symmetry.space_group_name_H-M   'P 1'
#
loop_
_entity.id
_entity.type
_entity.pdbx_description
1 polymer ?
#
loop_
_entity_poly.entity_id
_entity_poly.type
_entity_poly.pdbx_seq_one_letter_code
_entity_poly.pdbx_strand_id
1 'polypeptide(L)'
;MREEENITITVLGITDASKAQLVVKHYYWKNWPEKGFPDPSLAVFNLICAIRDSKKPIVVHCSDGVGRSGVFVAIEYILQKLLRGDNCADLIDVVKEIRNQRAMAINTFSVCL
;
A
#
# COMPACT_ATOMS: atom_id res chain seq x y z
N MET A 1 -2.75 17.90 0.85
CA MET A 1 -1.99 16.95 1.68
C MET A 1 -0.96 17.78 2.43
N ARG A 2 -0.97 17.78 3.77
CA ARG A 2 0.10 18.44 4.53
C ARG A 2 1.41 17.74 4.17
N GLU A 3 2.51 18.46 4.08
CA GLU A 3 3.83 17.84 3.91
C GLU A 3 4.04 16.85 5.05
N GLU A 4 4.15 15.58 4.68
CA GLU A 4 4.47 14.49 5.60
C GLU A 4 5.97 14.26 5.50
N GLU A 5 6.72 14.50 6.57
CA GLU A 5 8.19 14.32 6.58
C GLU A 5 8.60 12.91 6.13
N ASN A 6 7.74 11.92 6.36
CA ASN A 6 7.97 10.51 6.09
C ASN A 6 7.63 10.06 4.67
N ILE A 7 7.04 10.92 3.84
CA ILE A 7 6.62 10.58 2.47
C ILE A 7 7.33 11.49 1.47
N THR A 8 8.12 10.90 0.57
CA THR A 8 8.66 11.60 -0.59
C THR A 8 7.76 11.35 -1.80
N ILE A 9 7.38 12.42 -2.50
CA ILE A 9 6.58 12.34 -3.74
C ILE A 9 7.49 12.71 -4.92
N THR A 10 7.59 11.82 -5.90
CA THR A 10 8.34 12.05 -7.14
C THR A 10 7.39 11.96 -8.33
N VAL A 11 7.47 12.90 -9.27
CA VAL A 11 6.73 12.83 -10.53
C VAL A 11 7.68 12.40 -11.64
N LEU A 12 7.36 11.30 -12.30
CA LEU A 12 8.17 10.67 -13.34
C LEU A 12 7.44 10.79 -14.67
N GLY A 13 8.11 11.33 -15.69
CA GLY A 13 7.63 11.30 -17.08
C GLY A 13 8.24 10.11 -17.81
N ILE A 14 7.41 9.18 -18.25
CA ILE A 14 7.81 8.00 -19.00
C ILE A 14 7.38 8.20 -20.46
N THR A 15 8.30 7.97 -21.39
CA THR A 15 8.01 7.96 -22.83
C THR A 15 8.39 6.61 -23.39
N ASP A 16 7.43 5.91 -24.00
CA ASP A 16 7.67 4.64 -24.68
C ASP A 16 8.25 4.88 -26.10
N ALA A 17 8.81 3.83 -26.72
CA ALA A 17 9.33 3.83 -28.08
C ALA A 17 8.28 4.27 -29.12
N SER A 18 6.99 4.04 -28.83
CA SER A 18 5.86 4.54 -29.62
C SER A 18 5.60 6.05 -29.52
N LYS A 19 6.40 6.77 -28.71
CA LYS A 19 6.19 8.17 -28.27
C LYS A 19 4.95 8.38 -27.39
N ALA A 20 4.31 7.31 -26.93
CA ALA A 20 3.28 7.41 -25.90
C ALA A 20 3.89 7.94 -24.60
N GLN A 21 3.24 8.92 -23.98
CA GLN A 21 3.69 9.52 -22.72
C GLN A 21 2.81 9.08 -21.56
N LEU A 22 3.43 8.78 -20.43
CA LEU A 22 2.77 8.47 -19.18
C LEU A 22 3.43 9.27 -18.06
N VAL A 23 2.63 10.00 -17.29
CA VAL A 23 3.08 10.64 -16.06
C VAL A 23 2.74 9.73 -14.88
N VAL A 24 3.76 9.33 -14.12
CA VAL A 24 3.63 8.48 -12.94
C VAL A 24 3.94 9.32 -11.71
N LYS A 25 3.03 9.32 -10.73
CA LYS A 25 3.27 9.88 -9.41
C LYS A 25 3.69 8.75 -8.47
N HIS A 26 4.93 8.81 -8.00
CA HIS A 26 5.54 7.82 -7.14
C HIS A 26 5.56 8.32 -5.70
N TYR A 27 5.02 7.52 -4.78
CA TYR A 27 4.97 7.80 -3.35
C TYR A 27 5.92 6.86 -2.61
N TYR A 28 6.87 7.43 -1.88
CA TYR A 28 7.87 6.67 -1.15
C TYR A 28 7.78 6.95 0.35
N TRP A 29 7.35 5.94 1.12
CA TRP A 29 7.32 5.99 2.58
C TRP A 29 8.68 5.56 3.14
N LYS A 30 9.44 6.53 3.64
CA LYS A 30 10.85 6.37 4.05
C LYS A 30 11.03 5.51 5.31
N ASN A 31 10.20 5.74 6.31
CA ASN A 31 10.45 5.25 7.68
C ASN A 31 9.64 4.01 8.05
N TRP A 32 9.33 3.14 7.07
CA TRP A 32 8.78 1.82 7.37
C TRP A 32 9.91 0.79 7.43
N PRO A 33 10.30 0.31 8.62
CA PRO A 33 11.39 -0.64 8.74
C PRO A 33 11.09 -1.96 8.02
N GLU A 34 12.12 -2.71 7.62
CA GLU A 34 11.92 -4.01 6.97
C GLU A 34 11.28 -5.05 7.90
N LYS A 35 11.51 -4.90 9.22
CA LYS A 35 10.89 -5.69 10.29
C LYS A 35 10.20 -4.76 11.27
N GLY A 36 9.05 -5.19 11.76
CA GLY A 36 8.18 -4.43 12.63
C GLY A 36 7.27 -3.44 11.89
N PHE A 37 6.81 -2.47 12.64
CA PHE A 37 5.87 -1.45 12.20
C PHE A 37 6.57 -0.09 12.11
N PRO A 38 6.10 0.82 11.26
CA PRO A 38 6.55 2.20 11.31
C PRO A 38 6.11 2.84 12.63
N ASP A 39 6.79 3.90 13.04
CA ASP A 39 6.32 4.71 14.16
C ASP A 39 4.88 5.20 13.92
N PRO A 40 4.06 5.30 14.99
CA PRO A 40 2.68 5.78 14.88
C PRO A 40 2.61 7.09 14.10
N SER A 41 1.95 7.05 12.94
CA SER A 41 1.84 8.18 12.04
C SER A 41 0.58 8.08 11.18
N LEU A 42 0.14 9.22 10.63
CA LEU A 42 -0.97 9.26 9.68
C LEU A 42 -0.54 8.95 8.24
N ALA A 43 0.73 8.60 8.03
CA ALA A 43 1.31 8.36 6.72
C ALA A 43 0.49 7.36 5.89
N VAL A 44 0.07 6.24 6.49
CA VAL A 44 -0.74 5.23 5.80
C VAL A 44 -2.08 5.78 5.29
N PHE A 45 -2.78 6.54 6.13
CA PHE A 45 -4.07 7.14 5.77
C PHE A 45 -3.90 8.24 4.74
N ASN A 46 -2.85 9.04 4.85
CA ASN A 46 -2.55 10.09 3.88
C ASN A 46 -2.18 9.51 2.51
N LEU A 47 -1.39 8.43 2.46
CA LEU A 47 -1.12 7.70 1.21
C LEU A 47 -2.39 7.12 0.60
N ILE A 48 -3.24 6.48 1.40
CA ILE A 48 -4.52 5.93 0.96
C ILE A 48 -5.41 7.04 0.37
N CYS A 49 -5.57 8.16 1.07
CA CYS A 49 -6.31 9.32 0.57
C CYS A 49 -5.70 9.88 -0.72
N ALA A 50 -4.38 9.81 -0.90
CA ALA A 50 -3.69 10.28 -2.09
C ALA A 50 -4.02 9.48 -3.35
N ILE A 51 -4.23 8.16 -3.18
CA ILE A 51 -4.30 7.20 -4.29
C ILE A 51 -5.73 6.73 -4.59
N ARG A 52 -6.68 6.88 -3.65
CA ARG A 52 -8.03 6.31 -3.75
C ARG A 52 -8.84 6.81 -4.94
N ASP A 53 -8.57 8.02 -5.45
CA ASP A 53 -9.23 8.56 -6.64
C ASP A 53 -8.67 8.03 -7.96
N SER A 54 -7.62 7.20 -7.92
CA SER A 54 -7.04 6.60 -9.12
C SER A 54 -8.01 5.62 -9.77
N LYS A 55 -8.33 5.84 -11.05
CA LYS A 55 -9.11 4.89 -11.88
C LYS A 55 -8.26 3.80 -12.52
N LYS A 56 -6.94 3.84 -12.32
CA LYS A 56 -5.98 2.88 -12.87
C LYS A 56 -5.43 2.00 -11.74
N PRO A 57 -5.01 0.75 -12.04
CA PRO A 57 -4.33 -0.09 -11.06
C PRO A 57 -3.15 0.63 -10.43
N ILE A 58 -3.03 0.52 -9.11
CA ILE A 58 -1.95 1.13 -8.33
C ILE A 58 -0.89 0.06 -8.09
N VAL A 59 0.36 0.38 -8.40
CA VAL A 59 1.50 -0.49 -8.08
C VAL A 59 1.93 -0.22 -6.66
N VAL A 60 1.88 -1.25 -5.81
CA VAL A 60 2.40 -1.22 -4.44
C VAL A 60 3.55 -2.21 -4.36
N HIS A 61 4.72 -1.77 -3.91
CA HIS A 61 5.88 -2.64 -3.72
C HIS A 61 6.66 -2.28 -2.46
N CYS A 62 7.47 -3.22 -1.98
CA CYS A 62 8.45 -3.03 -0.92
C CYS A 62 9.80 -3.60 -1.38
N SER A 63 10.33 -4.60 -0.67
CA SER A 63 11.51 -5.37 -1.09
C SER A 63 11.10 -6.67 -1.80
N ASP A 64 10.38 -7.55 -1.08
CA ASP A 64 9.84 -8.82 -1.59
C ASP A 64 8.39 -8.70 -2.16
N GLY A 65 7.76 -7.56 -1.92
CA GLY A 65 6.37 -7.29 -2.28
C GLY A 65 5.34 -8.11 -1.52
N VAL A 66 5.67 -8.74 -0.38
CA VAL A 66 4.71 -9.53 0.41
C VAL A 66 4.50 -9.00 1.82
N GLY A 67 5.54 -8.45 2.46
CA GLY A 67 5.47 -7.92 3.84
C GLY A 67 4.70 -6.59 3.92
N ARG A 68 5.42 -5.47 3.83
CA ARG A 68 4.86 -4.10 3.92
C ARG A 68 3.79 -3.84 2.87
N SER A 69 4.00 -4.31 1.64
CA SER A 69 3.01 -4.20 0.57
C SER A 69 1.71 -4.91 0.91
N GLY A 70 1.79 -6.12 1.49
CA GLY A 70 0.62 -6.87 1.91
C GLY A 70 -0.16 -6.15 3.01
N VAL A 71 0.54 -5.59 4.01
CA VAL A 71 -0.08 -4.83 5.10
C VAL A 71 -0.76 -3.56 4.56
N PHE A 72 -0.09 -2.80 3.69
CA PHE A 72 -0.67 -1.60 3.08
C PHE A 72 -1.95 -1.90 2.29
N VAL A 73 -1.91 -2.96 1.46
CA VAL A 73 -3.09 -3.42 0.70
C VAL A 73 -4.20 -3.92 1.64
N ALA A 74 -3.86 -4.63 2.71
CA ALA A 74 -4.83 -5.13 3.68
C ALA A 74 -5.58 -3.99 4.37
N ILE A 75 -4.88 -2.93 4.76
CA ILE A 75 -5.49 -1.75 5.40
C ILE A 75 -6.51 -1.13 4.46
N GLU A 76 -6.16 -0.86 3.19
CA GLU A 76 -7.12 -0.29 2.25
C GLU A 76 -8.29 -1.25 1.96
N TYR A 77 -8.02 -2.54 1.83
CA TYR A 77 -9.04 -3.55 1.59
C TYR A 77 -10.07 -3.62 2.74
N ILE A 78 -9.60 -3.62 3.99
CA ILE A 78 -10.46 -3.60 5.18
C ILE A 78 -11.25 -2.30 5.25
N LEU A 79 -10.62 -1.15 5.00
CA LEU A 79 -11.31 0.15 4.98
C LEU A 79 -12.43 0.16 3.94
N GLN A 80 -12.20 -0.38 2.74
CA GLN A 80 -13.22 -0.47 1.69
C GLN A 80 -14.38 -1.40 2.08
N LYS A 81 -14.10 -2.56 2.70
CA LYS A 81 -15.14 -3.46 3.23
C LYS A 81 -15.98 -2.78 4.32
N LEU A 82 -15.32 -2.11 5.27
CA LEU A 82 -16.01 -1.37 6.33
C LEU A 82 -16.90 -0.24 5.79
N LEU A 83 -16.42 0.50 4.78
CA LEU A 83 -17.21 1.57 4.12
C LEU A 83 -18.43 1.03 3.38
N ARG A 84 -18.42 -0.24 2.96
CA ARG A 84 -19.56 -0.93 2.34
C ARG A 84 -20.54 -1.53 3.35
N GLY A 85 -20.20 -1.49 4.63
CA GLY A 85 -20.98 -2.14 5.69
C GLY A 85 -20.73 -3.65 5.80
N ASP A 86 -19.67 -4.17 5.17
CA ASP A 86 -19.29 -5.57 5.30
C ASP A 86 -18.73 -5.85 6.70
N ASN A 87 -18.97 -7.06 7.22
CA ASN A 87 -18.37 -7.50 8.48
C ASN A 87 -16.90 -7.87 8.26
N CYS A 88 -15.98 -7.17 8.95
CA CYS A 88 -14.54 -7.43 8.94
C CYS A 88 -14.02 -8.06 10.24
N ALA A 89 -14.89 -8.68 11.06
CA ALA A 89 -14.49 -9.23 12.36
C ALA A 89 -13.43 -10.33 12.25
N ASP A 90 -13.42 -11.10 11.15
CA ASP A 90 -12.42 -12.14 10.93
C ASP A 90 -11.28 -11.64 10.02
N LEU A 91 -10.21 -11.14 10.65
CA LEU A 91 -8.99 -10.72 9.96
C LEU A 91 -8.25 -11.90 9.33
N ILE A 92 -8.45 -13.13 9.80
CA ILE A 92 -7.80 -14.31 9.22
C ILE A 92 -8.36 -14.56 7.82
N ASP A 93 -9.68 -14.41 7.64
CA ASP A 93 -10.31 -14.55 6.34
C ASP A 93 -9.88 -13.46 5.36
N VAL A 94 -9.73 -12.22 5.82
CA VAL A 94 -9.14 -11.14 5.01
C VAL A 94 -7.74 -11.51 4.54
N VAL A 95 -6.90 -12.03 5.43
CA VAL A 95 -5.54 -12.47 5.07
C VAL A 95 -5.57 -13.61 4.05
N LYS A 96 -6.49 -14.58 4.18
CA LYS A 96 -6.66 -15.67 3.21
C LYS A 96 -7.07 -15.14 1.83
N GLU A 97 -8.03 -14.22 1.78
CA GLU A 97 -8.48 -13.58 0.53
C GLU A 97 -7.34 -12.87 -0.19
N ILE A 98 -6.51 -12.13 0.55
CA ILE A 98 -5.33 -11.44 0.01
C ILE A 98 -4.29 -12.47 -0.47
N ARG A 99 -4.05 -13.54 0.31
CA ARG A 99 -3.10 -14.60 -0.05
C ARG A 99 -3.52 -15.42 -1.27
N ASN A 100 -4.82 -15.50 -1.57
CA ASN A 100 -5.33 -16.11 -2.80
C ASN A 100 -4.98 -15.30 -4.05
N GLN A 101 -4.73 -14.00 -3.92
CA GLN A 101 -4.29 -13.14 -5.04
C GLN A 101 -2.76 -13.00 -5.10
N ARG A 102 -2.07 -13.08 -3.96
CA ARG A 102 -0.62 -13.06 -3.87
C ARG A 102 -0.13 -13.96 -2.75
N ALA A 103 0.50 -15.08 -3.12
CA ALA A 103 1.04 -16.04 -2.15
C ALA A 103 1.96 -15.36 -1.13
N MET A 104 1.87 -15.79 0.13
CA MET A 104 2.67 -15.29 1.25
C MET A 104 2.46 -13.82 1.63
N ALA A 105 1.48 -13.12 1.03
CA ALA A 105 1.13 -11.76 1.44
C ALA A 105 0.86 -11.69 2.95
N ILE A 106 1.38 -10.63 3.58
CA ILE A 106 1.34 -10.41 5.04
C ILE A 106 2.16 -11.49 5.75
N ASN A 107 3.48 -11.30 5.77
CA ASN A 107 4.42 -12.23 6.41
C ASN A 107 4.72 -11.82 7.86
N THR A 108 4.63 -12.78 8.78
CA THR A 108 4.83 -12.61 10.22
C THR A 108 6.28 -12.29 10.61
N PHE A 109 7.26 -12.72 9.80
CA PHE A 109 8.68 -12.41 10.05
C PHE A 109 9.00 -10.90 9.99
N SER A 110 8.15 -10.13 9.32
CA SER A 110 8.25 -8.67 9.24
C SER A 110 7.44 -7.96 10.32
N VAL A 111 6.77 -8.67 11.23
CA VAL A 111 5.76 -8.09 12.16
C VAL A 111 6.04 -8.42 13.63
N CYS A 112 6.72 -9.53 13.96
CA CYS A 112 6.83 -10.02 15.35
C CYS A 112 8.22 -10.46 15.86
N LEU A 113 9.35 -9.93 15.34
CA LEU A 113 10.66 -10.13 16.00
C LEU A 113 11.42 -8.81 16.12
#